data_AF-A0A179F8H8-F1
#
_entry.id   AF-A0A179F8H8-F1
#
_cell.length_a   1.000
_cell.length_b   1.000
_cell.length_c   1.000
_cell.angle_alpha   90.00
_cell.angle_beta   90.00
_cell.angle_gamma   90.00
#
_symmetry.space_group_name_H-M   'P 1'
#
loop_
_entity.id
_entity.type
_entity.pdbx_description
1 polymer ?
#
loop_
_entity_poly.entity_id
_entity_poly.type
_entity_poly.pdbx_seq_one_letter_code
_entity_poly.pdbx_strand_id
1 'polypeptide(L)'
;MDDEDGGILNIELSDDEVDVVKKKADRTGQTEEDFQAVKRDYRVRVENGEIHKHITLPLQPGTNKMRTQELIHAVEELYFFQRYQEGVDLIKRAFENGGADALDNDSRQLLESYEKRCQQRIAGSTATKKG
;
A
#
# COMPACT_ATOMS: atom_id res chain seq x y z
N MET A 1 34.15 -11.12 -41.19
CA MET A 1 33.81 -11.16 -39.76
C MET A 1 34.47 -9.94 -39.17
N ASP A 2 33.68 -9.15 -38.43
CA ASP A 2 33.97 -7.85 -37.79
C ASP A 2 34.42 -6.74 -38.74
N ASP A 3 33.97 -5.48 -38.62
CA ASP A 3 33.70 -4.72 -37.40
C ASP A 3 32.34 -3.98 -37.45
N GLU A 4 31.47 -4.26 -36.48
CA GLU A 4 30.49 -3.34 -35.94
C GLU A 4 31.23 -2.31 -35.07
N ASP A 5 31.06 -1.00 -35.31
CA ASP A 5 30.83 0.04 -34.28
C ASP A 5 30.97 1.44 -34.91
N GLY A 6 29.88 2.22 -34.85
CA GLY A 6 29.83 3.53 -35.50
C GLY A 6 28.55 4.32 -35.23
N GLY A 7 28.00 4.20 -34.02
CA GLY A 7 27.26 5.26 -33.34
C GLY A 7 25.86 5.62 -33.87
N ILE A 8 24.85 5.18 -33.12
CA ILE A 8 23.40 5.40 -33.28
C ILE A 8 22.99 6.88 -33.02
N LEU A 9 23.95 7.81 -32.98
CA LEU A 9 23.74 9.22 -32.68
C LEU A 9 24.45 10.09 -33.74
N ASN A 10 23.78 10.26 -34.88
CA ASN A 10 24.07 11.36 -35.82
C ASN A 10 23.63 12.69 -35.19
N ILE A 11 24.41 13.20 -34.23
CA ILE A 11 24.21 14.53 -33.67
C ILE A 11 25.36 15.38 -34.18
N GLU A 12 25.10 16.14 -35.25
CA GLU A 12 25.94 17.27 -35.64
C GLU A 12 25.79 18.37 -34.59
N LEU A 13 26.81 18.55 -33.75
CA LEU A 13 26.94 19.71 -32.87
C LEU A 13 27.31 20.92 -33.74
N SER A 14 26.29 21.64 -34.22
CA SER A 14 26.45 22.98 -34.77
C SER A 14 26.56 23.98 -33.60
N ASP A 15 27.67 24.70 -33.56
CA ASP A 15 28.05 25.69 -32.54
C ASP A 15 27.22 26.99 -32.65
N ASP A 16 25.89 26.90 -32.57
CA ASP A 16 24.98 28.07 -32.61
C ASP A 16 23.70 27.87 -31.75
N GLU A 17 23.76 27.13 -30.64
CA GLU A 17 22.59 26.90 -29.76
C GLU A 17 22.82 27.24 -28.28
N VAL A 18 23.62 28.27 -27.99
CA VAL A 18 23.83 28.76 -26.61
C VAL A 18 22.64 29.54 -26.02
N ASP A 19 21.55 29.77 -26.77
CA ASP A 19 20.39 30.56 -26.30
C ASP A 19 19.09 29.74 -26.07
N VAL A 20 18.96 28.53 -26.61
CA VAL A 20 17.73 27.71 -26.41
C VAL A 20 17.77 26.91 -25.10
N VAL A 21 18.97 26.66 -24.55
CA VAL A 21 19.16 25.88 -23.31
C VAL A 21 18.60 26.60 -22.07
N LYS A 22 18.48 27.94 -22.09
CA LYS A 22 17.96 28.71 -20.94
C LYS A 22 16.43 28.63 -20.73
N LYS A 23 15.68 28.12 -21.72
CA LYS A 23 14.20 28.12 -21.69
C LYS A 23 13.55 26.74 -21.53
N LYS A 24 14.33 25.70 -21.30
CA LYS A 24 13.84 24.45 -20.70
C LYS A 24 14.18 24.46 -19.20
N ALA A 25 13.73 25.51 -18.53
CA ALA A 25 13.83 25.62 -17.08
C ALA A 25 13.24 24.34 -16.47
N ASP A 26 14.06 23.75 -15.62
CA ASP A 26 13.92 22.45 -15.02
C ASP A 26 12.48 22.15 -14.56
N ARG A 27 11.76 21.28 -15.28
CA ARG A 27 10.38 20.89 -14.95
C ARG A 27 10.28 20.07 -13.65
N THR A 28 11.41 19.69 -13.07
CA THR A 28 11.53 18.81 -11.90
C THR A 28 12.47 19.39 -10.84
N GLY A 29 12.98 20.61 -11.06
CA GLY A 29 14.02 21.22 -10.26
C GLY A 29 13.39 21.83 -9.03
N GLN A 30 13.50 21.12 -7.91
CA GLN A 30 13.21 21.68 -6.61
C GLN A 30 14.40 22.56 -6.19
N THR A 31 14.13 23.78 -5.72
CA THR A 31 15.21 24.60 -5.15
C THR A 31 15.74 23.93 -3.87
N GLU A 32 17.00 24.17 -3.51
CA GLU A 32 17.58 23.64 -2.28
C GLU A 32 16.76 24.07 -1.03
N GLU A 33 16.21 25.28 -1.04
CA GLU A 33 15.35 25.78 0.04
C GLU A 33 14.05 24.98 0.18
N ASP A 34 13.39 24.67 -0.94
CA ASP A 34 12.20 23.82 -0.97
C ASP A 34 12.53 22.38 -0.53
N PHE A 35 13.69 21.85 -0.94
CA PHE A 35 14.13 20.51 -0.52
C PHE A 35 14.40 20.46 0.99
N GLN A 36 15.04 21.49 1.55
CA GLN A 36 15.27 21.58 3.00
C GLN A 36 13.95 21.75 3.78
N ALA A 37 12.97 22.46 3.23
CA ALA A 37 11.63 22.56 3.82
C ALA A 37 10.93 21.20 3.86
N VAL A 38 10.92 20.46 2.74
CA VAL A 38 10.37 19.10 2.69
C VAL A 38 11.12 18.17 3.63
N LYS A 39 12.45 18.21 3.67
CA LYS A 39 13.27 17.37 4.55
C LYS A 39 13.01 17.65 6.03
N ARG A 40 12.76 18.90 6.41
CA ARG A 40 12.42 19.28 7.80
C ARG A 40 11.07 18.73 8.22
N ASP A 41 10.09 18.73 7.32
CA ASP A 41 8.74 18.25 7.61
C ASP A 41 8.59 16.73 7.37
N TYR A 42 9.49 16.13 6.59
CA TYR A 42 9.41 14.74 6.20
C TYR A 42 9.50 13.82 7.41
N ARG A 43 8.42 13.09 7.65
CA ARG A 43 8.37 11.96 8.56
C ARG A 43 8.13 10.71 7.75
N VAL A 44 8.97 9.70 7.95
CA VAL A 44 8.71 8.36 7.42
C VAL A 44 7.34 7.93 7.93
N ARG A 45 6.43 7.58 7.02
CA ARG A 45 5.17 6.94 7.40
C ARG A 45 5.52 5.57 7.96
N VAL A 46 5.33 5.41 9.26
CA VAL A 46 5.38 4.12 9.94
C VAL A 46 3.95 3.64 10.05
N GLU A 47 3.60 2.61 9.30
CA GLU A 47 2.30 1.94 9.42
C GLU A 47 2.33 1.05 10.67
N ASN A 48 1.61 1.46 11.72
CA ASN A 48 1.66 0.87 13.07
C ASN A 48 0.50 -0.09 13.36
N GLY A 49 -0.14 -0.70 12.37
CA GLY A 49 -1.33 -1.51 12.66
C GLY A 49 -2.62 -0.68 12.72
N GLU A 50 -2.64 0.52 12.15
CA GLU A 50 -3.74 1.47 12.31
C GLU A 50 -4.64 1.60 11.06
N ILE A 51 -4.36 0.85 9.99
CA ILE A 51 -5.15 0.92 8.75
C ILE A 51 -6.64 0.62 9.05
N HIS A 52 -6.91 -0.32 9.96
CA HIS A 52 -8.27 -0.68 10.39
C HIS A 52 -9.10 0.50 10.95
N LYS A 53 -8.47 1.58 11.44
CA LYS A 53 -9.17 2.77 11.96
C LYS A 53 -9.77 3.63 10.86
N HIS A 54 -9.21 3.56 9.66
CA HIS A 54 -9.65 4.34 8.50
C HIS A 54 -10.69 3.62 7.65
N ILE A 55 -10.97 2.34 7.95
CA ILE A 55 -11.99 1.56 7.26
C ILE A 55 -13.37 2.00 7.76
N THR A 56 -14.18 2.49 6.82
CA THR A 56 -15.59 2.79 7.09
C THR A 56 -16.41 1.53 6.84
N LEU A 57 -16.93 0.93 7.92
CA LEU A 57 -17.91 -0.15 7.88
C LEU A 57 -19.28 0.39 8.30
N PRO A 58 -20.40 -0.15 7.78
CA PRO A 58 -20.52 -1.31 6.90
C PRO A 58 -20.12 -1.01 5.44
N LEU A 59 -19.70 -2.06 4.72
CA LEU A 59 -19.39 -1.97 3.29
C LEU A 59 -20.67 -1.57 2.53
N GLN A 60 -20.65 -0.44 1.83
CA GLN A 60 -21.80 -0.01 1.03
C GLN A 60 -21.96 -0.91 -0.22
N PRO A 61 -23.19 -1.19 -0.67
CA PRO A 61 -23.42 -1.97 -1.89
C PRO A 61 -22.75 -1.29 -3.09
N GLY A 62 -21.91 -2.04 -3.82
CA GLY A 62 -21.04 -1.51 -4.87
C GLY A 62 -19.61 -1.22 -4.41
N THR A 63 -19.13 -1.91 -3.36
CA THR A 63 -17.76 -1.84 -2.85
C THR A 63 -16.74 -1.85 -3.99
N ASN A 64 -16.03 -0.74 -4.13
CA ASN A 64 -14.96 -0.59 -5.11
C ASN A 64 -13.80 -1.53 -4.73
N LYS A 65 -13.14 -2.15 -5.71
CA LYS A 65 -11.98 -3.05 -5.53
C LYS A 65 -10.92 -2.48 -4.57
N MET A 66 -10.74 -1.16 -4.56
CA MET A 66 -9.86 -0.46 -3.62
C MET A 66 -10.26 -0.65 -2.15
N ARG A 67 -11.56 -0.55 -1.84
CA ARG A 67 -12.08 -0.71 -0.47
C ARG A 67 -11.92 -2.13 0.04
N THR A 68 -12.10 -3.12 -0.84
CA THR A 68 -11.83 -4.52 -0.53
C THR A 68 -10.36 -4.74 -0.21
N GLN A 69 -9.44 -4.15 -0.98
CA GLN A 69 -8.01 -4.24 -0.72
C GLN A 69 -7.62 -3.53 0.60
N GLU A 70 -8.18 -2.35 0.89
CA GLU A 70 -7.96 -1.66 2.17
C GLU A 70 -8.38 -2.54 3.35
N LEU A 71 -9.53 -3.24 3.24
CA LEU A 71 -9.98 -4.18 4.25
C LEU A 71 -9.04 -5.37 4.43
N ILE A 72 -8.62 -6.00 3.33
CA ILE A 72 -7.68 -7.12 3.36
C ILE A 72 -6.38 -6.68 4.04
N HIS A 73 -5.79 -5.56 3.60
CA HIS A 73 -4.54 -5.05 4.15
C HIS A 73 -4.64 -4.73 5.64
N ALA A 74 -5.75 -4.16 6.11
CA ALA A 74 -5.93 -3.94 7.54
C ALA A 74 -5.98 -5.24 8.35
N VAL A 75 -6.63 -6.29 7.81
CA VAL A 75 -6.66 -7.60 8.47
C VAL A 75 -5.26 -8.24 8.48
N GLU A 76 -4.53 -8.15 7.37
CA GLU A 76 -3.15 -8.63 7.27
C GLU A 76 -2.24 -7.92 8.27
N GLU A 77 -2.34 -6.60 8.32
CA GLU A 77 -1.59 -5.76 9.25
C GLU A 77 -1.86 -6.21 10.70
N LEU A 78 -3.13 -6.33 11.10
CA LEU A 78 -3.50 -6.82 12.44
C LEU A 78 -2.95 -8.23 12.72
N TYR A 79 -2.91 -9.11 11.72
CA TYR A 79 -2.30 -10.44 11.85
C TYR A 79 -0.79 -10.36 12.08
N PHE A 80 -0.06 -9.51 11.33
CA PHE A 80 1.38 -9.32 11.49
C PHE A 80 1.76 -8.68 12.83
N PHE A 81 0.96 -7.72 13.32
CA PHE A 81 1.12 -7.12 14.64
C PHE A 81 0.63 -8.02 15.80
N GLN A 82 0.27 -9.28 15.51
CA GLN A 82 -0.24 -10.25 16.49
C GLN A 82 -1.52 -9.81 17.23
N ARG A 83 -2.25 -8.83 16.68
CA ARG A 83 -3.52 -8.31 17.19
C ARG A 83 -4.68 -9.16 16.66
N TYR A 84 -4.60 -10.47 16.91
CA TYR A 84 -5.50 -11.47 16.32
C TYR A 84 -6.98 -11.27 16.69
N GLN A 85 -7.26 -10.80 17.91
CA GLN A 85 -8.62 -10.52 18.37
C GLN A 85 -9.28 -9.42 17.55
N GLU A 86 -8.55 -8.33 17.32
CA GLU A 86 -9.02 -7.18 16.56
C GLU A 86 -9.18 -7.52 15.08
N GLY A 87 -8.30 -8.38 14.54
CA GLY A 87 -8.45 -8.89 13.18
C GLY A 87 -9.74 -9.69 12.99
N VAL A 88 -10.08 -10.58 13.94
CA VAL A 88 -11.33 -11.36 13.88
C VAL A 88 -12.56 -10.46 14.03
N ASP A 89 -12.53 -9.49 14.94
CA ASP A 89 -13.61 -8.53 15.12
C ASP A 89 -13.85 -7.69 13.84
N LEU A 90 -12.78 -7.25 13.18
CA LEU A 90 -12.87 -6.50 11.94
C LEU A 90 -13.49 -7.33 10.81
N ILE A 91 -13.08 -8.59 10.66
CA ILE A 91 -13.64 -9.52 9.66
C ILE A 91 -15.14 -9.73 9.91
N LYS A 92 -15.53 -9.95 11.17
CA LYS A 92 -16.95 -10.11 11.54
C LYS A 92 -17.75 -8.87 11.18
N ARG A 93 -17.29 -7.68 11.57
CA ARG A 93 -17.93 -6.41 11.22
C ARG A 93 -18.01 -6.18 9.71
N ALA A 94 -17.04 -6.66 8.94
CA ALA A 94 -17.07 -6.58 7.49
C ALA A 94 -18.09 -7.52 6.84
N PHE A 95 -18.41 -8.65 7.48
CA PHE A 95 -19.42 -9.60 7.00
C PHE A 95 -20.84 -9.28 7.47
N GLU A 96 -21.00 -8.48 8.52
CA GLU A 96 -22.29 -7.97 8.98
C GLU A 96 -23.02 -7.13 7.91
N ASN A 97 -24.34 -7.00 8.05
CA ASN A 97 -25.20 -6.16 7.21
C ASN A 97 -25.10 -6.42 5.70
N GLY A 98 -24.82 -7.67 5.30
CA GLY A 98 -24.70 -8.04 3.88
C GLY A 98 -23.36 -7.68 3.25
N GLY A 99 -22.38 -7.22 4.04
CA GLY A 99 -21.04 -6.90 3.54
C GLY A 99 -20.31 -8.11 2.97
N ALA A 100 -20.65 -9.33 3.42
CA ALA A 100 -20.17 -10.55 2.79
C ALA A 100 -20.57 -10.65 1.31
N ASP A 101 -21.81 -10.30 0.97
CA ASP A 101 -22.34 -10.33 -0.41
C ASP A 101 -21.75 -9.22 -1.30
N ALA A 102 -21.32 -8.12 -0.69
CA ALA A 102 -20.63 -7.02 -1.36
C ALA A 102 -19.15 -7.32 -1.71
N LEU A 103 -18.60 -8.45 -1.24
CA LEU A 103 -17.24 -8.89 -1.51
C LEU A 103 -17.21 -9.97 -2.59
N ASP A 104 -16.16 -9.92 -3.42
CA ASP A 104 -15.85 -10.98 -4.37
C ASP A 104 -15.54 -12.29 -3.65
N ASN A 105 -15.75 -13.43 -4.32
CA ASN A 105 -15.60 -14.75 -3.71
C ASN A 105 -14.18 -14.97 -3.17
N ASP A 106 -13.15 -14.62 -3.96
CA ASP A 106 -11.74 -14.75 -3.55
C ASP A 106 -11.42 -13.92 -2.31
N SER A 107 -11.88 -12.67 -2.27
CA SER A 107 -11.68 -11.75 -1.14
C SER A 107 -12.34 -12.29 0.13
N ARG A 108 -13.55 -12.87 -0.01
CA ARG A 108 -14.26 -13.52 1.10
C ARG A 108 -13.49 -14.73 1.63
N GLN A 109 -13.06 -15.64 0.74
CA GLN A 109 -12.29 -16.83 1.13
C GLN A 109 -10.96 -16.48 1.81
N LEU A 110 -10.31 -15.40 1.37
CA LEU A 110 -9.08 -14.92 1.99
C LEU A 110 -9.34 -14.44 3.42
N LEU A 111 -10.37 -13.62 3.63
CA LEU A 111 -10.75 -13.13 4.95
C LEU A 111 -11.16 -14.27 5.89
N GLU A 112 -11.93 -15.26 5.43
CA GLU A 112 -12.26 -16.46 6.21
C GLU A 112 -11.01 -17.26 6.60
N SER A 113 -10.02 -17.35 5.71
CA SER A 113 -8.76 -18.03 5.99
C SER A 113 -7.95 -17.30 7.06
N TYR A 114 -7.91 -15.96 7.00
CA TYR A 114 -7.30 -15.14 8.04
C TYR A 114 -8.04 -15.25 9.38
N GLU A 115 -9.37 -15.27 9.38
CA GLU A 115 -10.16 -15.46 10.60
C GLU A 115 -9.78 -16.77 11.31
N LYS A 116 -9.75 -17.89 10.56
CA LYS A 116 -9.37 -19.21 11.09
C LYS A 116 -7.96 -19.21 11.67
N ARG A 117 -7.00 -18.61 10.95
CA ARG A 117 -5.60 -18.50 11.41
C ARG A 117 -5.49 -17.66 12.68
N CYS A 118 -6.19 -16.53 12.75
CA CYS A 118 -6.25 -15.69 13.96
C CYS A 118 -6.82 -16.48 15.15
N GLN A 119 -7.94 -17.18 14.95
CA GLN A 119 -8.56 -18.02 16.00
C GLN A 119 -7.62 -19.13 16.49
N GLN A 120 -6.90 -19.79 15.59
CA GLN A 120 -5.89 -20.79 15.94
C GLN A 120 -4.74 -20.18 16.75
N ARG A 121 -4.25 -18.99 16.38
CA ARG A 121 -3.22 -18.27 17.13
C ARG A 121 -3.70 -17.88 18.51
N ILE A 122 -4.92 -17.35 18.64
CA ILE A 122 -5.55 -17.03 19.93
C ILE A 122 -5.63 -18.29 20.80
N ALA A 123 -6.20 -19.38 20.27
CA ALA A 123 -6.34 -20.63 21.01
C ALA A 123 -4.98 -21.20 21.46
N GLY A 124 -3.99 -21.20 20.56
CA GLY A 124 -2.62 -21.61 20.86
C GLY A 124 -1.97 -20.74 21.94
N SER A 125 -2.10 -19.42 21.87
CA SER A 125 -1.59 -18.49 22.88
C SER A 125 -2.27 -18.65 24.25
N THR A 126 -3.57 -18.96 24.28
CA THR A 126 -4.27 -19.24 25.54
C THR A 126 -3.87 -20.57 26.17
N ALA A 127 -3.50 -21.57 25.37
CA ALA A 127 -3.04 -22.87 25.86
C ALA A 127 -1.65 -22.79 26.52
N THR A 128 -0.75 -21.97 25.99
CA THR A 128 0.61 -21.78 26.57
C THR A 128 0.60 -21.04 27.90
N LYS A 129 -0.40 -20.19 28.18
CA LYS A 129 -0.46 -19.37 29.40
C LYS A 129 -1.06 -20.10 30.61
N LYS A 130 -1.53 -21.33 30.44
CA LYS A 130 -2.27 -22.11 31.46
C LYS A 130 -1.47 -23.29 32.03
N GLY A 131 -0.17 -23.37 31.73
CA GLY A 131 0.76 -24.40 32.20
C GLY A 131 1.76 -23.87 33.21
#